data_AF-A0A923J0S4-F1
#
_entry.id   AF-A0A923J0S4-F1
#
_cell.length_a   1.000
_cell.length_b   1.000
_cell.length_c   1.000
_cell.angle_alpha   90.00
_cell.angle_beta   90.00
_cell.angle_gamma   90.00
#
_symmetry.space_group_name_H-M   'P 1'
#
loop_
_entity.id
_entity.type
_entity.pdbx_description
1 polymer ?
#
loop_
_entity_poly.entity_id
_entity_poly.type
_entity_poly.pdbx_seq_one_letter_code
_entity_poly.pdbx_strand_id
1 'polypeptide(L)'
;MKNKFSTIVKAVNDADIALASILKGEDGILTISGTGSISYGIYNNNVARSGGWGHILGDEDSGYYIAIEAFKRIVKERELGIKESELSRHILKKLNIWNNEEIKDFIYSSSKGDIAAVAPIVIEEANNDNKIAFQIVNNSAQALASITYNVYKKLCIKNNVKIGIKGSILVKSQLMNKLFKECAKTYIDDFIIIEDEVSSAKGAYYLAIKELNNKVI
;
A
#
# COMPACT_ATOMS: atom_id res chain seq x y z
N MET A 1 29.42 15.27 -10.64
CA MET A 1 28.33 16.24 -10.90
C MET A 1 28.69 17.68 -10.51
N LYS A 2 29.44 17.92 -9.41
CA LYS A 2 29.83 19.28 -8.96
C LYS A 2 30.42 20.17 -10.07
N ASN A 3 31.31 19.63 -10.90
CA ASN A 3 31.96 20.35 -12.01
C ASN A 3 31.02 20.72 -13.17
N LYS A 4 29.82 20.14 -13.25
CA LYS A 4 28.83 20.43 -14.30
C LYS A 4 27.77 21.45 -13.86
N PHE A 5 27.49 21.54 -12.57
CA PHE A 5 26.38 22.34 -12.04
C PHE A 5 26.81 23.44 -11.07
N SER A 6 28.13 23.61 -10.84
CA SER A 6 28.70 24.63 -9.94
C SER A 6 28.09 24.68 -8.54
N THR A 7 27.49 23.57 -8.09
CA THR A 7 26.79 23.44 -6.81
C THR A 7 26.94 22.01 -6.26
N ILE A 8 26.58 21.81 -4.99
CA ILE A 8 26.54 20.49 -4.37
C ILE A 8 25.34 19.73 -4.93
N VAL A 9 25.59 18.55 -5.49
CA VAL A 9 24.54 17.67 -6.05
C VAL A 9 24.64 16.32 -5.36
N LYS A 10 23.51 15.83 -4.86
CA LYS A 10 23.38 14.51 -4.23
C LYS A 10 22.25 13.73 -4.90
N ALA A 11 22.55 12.51 -5.32
CA ALA A 11 21.53 11.55 -5.73
C ALA A 11 20.98 10.86 -4.48
N VAL A 12 19.66 10.73 -4.40
CA VAL A 12 18.94 10.09 -3.29
C VAL A 12 17.93 9.10 -3.85
N ASN A 13 17.49 8.14 -3.04
CA ASN A 13 16.53 7.14 -3.48
C ASN A 13 15.12 7.76 -3.62
N ASP A 14 14.30 7.20 -4.52
CA ASP A 14 12.92 7.65 -4.71
C ASP A 14 12.08 7.45 -3.44
N ALA A 15 12.32 6.36 -2.71
CA ALA A 15 11.71 6.07 -1.42
C ALA A 15 12.08 7.10 -0.34
N ASP A 16 13.33 7.60 -0.35
CA ASP A 16 13.77 8.67 0.56
C ASP A 16 13.01 9.97 0.26
N ILE A 17 12.92 10.33 -1.02
CA ILE A 17 12.18 11.51 -1.46
C ILE A 17 10.71 11.37 -1.10
N ALA A 18 10.13 10.19 -1.32
CA ALA A 18 8.72 9.93 -1.04
C ALA A 18 8.43 10.04 0.46
N LEU A 19 9.27 9.46 1.33
CA LEU A 19 9.14 9.59 2.79
C LEU A 19 9.33 11.05 3.23
N ALA A 20 10.38 11.70 2.75
CA ALA A 20 10.66 13.10 3.10
C ALA A 20 9.56 14.05 2.62
N SER A 21 8.89 13.76 1.50
CA SER A 21 7.78 14.58 1.01
C SER A 21 6.62 14.59 2.01
N ILE A 22 6.24 13.41 2.53
CA ILE A 22 5.07 13.29 3.41
C ILE A 22 5.40 13.64 4.86
N LEU A 23 6.60 13.29 5.34
CA LEU A 23 7.06 13.59 6.71
C LEU A 23 7.83 14.90 6.82
N LYS A 24 7.90 15.70 5.75
CA LYS A 24 8.58 17.01 5.70
C LYS A 24 10.04 16.94 6.15
N GLY A 25 10.74 15.85 5.81
CA GLY A 25 12.13 15.58 6.15
C GLY A 25 12.36 14.94 7.52
N GLU A 26 11.32 14.77 8.33
CA GLU A 26 11.41 14.07 9.61
C GLU A 26 11.49 12.55 9.43
N ASP A 27 11.97 11.89 10.49
CA ASP A 27 12.07 10.44 10.56
C ASP A 27 10.68 9.81 10.79
N GLY A 28 10.51 8.56 10.36
CA GLY A 28 9.27 7.81 10.48
C GLY A 28 9.13 6.75 9.39
N ILE A 29 7.89 6.38 9.11
CA ILE A 29 7.53 5.31 8.19
C ILE A 29 6.62 5.87 7.08
N LEU A 30 6.82 5.41 5.85
CA LEU A 30 5.95 5.58 4.71
C LEU A 30 5.39 4.22 4.34
N THR A 31 4.07 4.06 4.45
CA THR A 31 3.35 2.87 4.02
C THR A 31 2.51 3.20 2.79
N ILE A 32 2.68 2.41 1.72
CA ILE A 32 2.03 2.64 0.43
C ILE A 32 1.19 1.41 0.09
N SER A 33 -0.08 1.61 -0.27
CA SER A 33 -0.90 0.57 -0.90
C SER A 33 -1.70 1.12 -2.08
N GLY A 34 -1.38 0.62 -3.27
CA GLY A 34 -2.01 0.90 -4.55
C GLY A 34 -2.13 -0.38 -5.35
N THR A 35 -1.66 -0.39 -6.60
CA THR A 35 -1.56 -1.63 -7.40
C THR A 35 -0.62 -2.67 -6.76
N GLY A 36 0.44 -2.22 -6.09
CA GLY A 36 1.28 -3.02 -5.20
C GLY A 36 1.40 -2.32 -3.84
N SER A 37 2.31 -2.79 -3.00
CA SER A 37 2.42 -2.27 -1.63
C SER A 37 3.83 -2.41 -1.05
N ILE A 38 4.17 -1.48 -0.16
CA ILE A 38 5.47 -1.43 0.51
C ILE A 38 5.37 -0.58 1.78
N SER A 39 6.15 -0.93 2.79
CA SER A 39 6.47 -0.05 3.90
C SER A 39 7.97 0.22 3.92
N TYR A 40 8.32 1.49 4.06
CA TYR A 40 9.68 2.02 4.05
C TYR A 40 9.85 2.98 5.22
N GLY A 41 10.99 2.96 5.91
CA GLY A 41 11.19 3.87 7.02
C GLY A 41 12.63 4.31 7.18
N ILE A 42 12.78 5.49 7.77
CA ILE A 42 14.05 6.08 8.19
C ILE A 42 13.92 6.48 9.65
N TYR A 43 14.87 6.05 10.49
CA TYR A 43 14.94 6.46 11.89
C TYR A 43 16.39 6.47 12.37
N ASN A 44 16.86 7.60 12.92
CA ASN A 44 18.23 7.80 13.40
C ASN A 44 19.28 7.38 12.36
N ASN A 45 19.10 7.79 11.10
CA ASN A 45 19.94 7.42 9.94
C ASN A 45 19.91 5.93 9.54
N ASN A 46 19.12 5.08 10.20
CA ASN A 46 18.89 3.71 9.77
C ASN A 46 17.71 3.65 8.80
N VAL A 47 17.80 2.75 7.84
CA VAL A 47 16.78 2.52 6.82
C VAL A 47 16.26 1.09 6.96
N ALA A 48 14.95 0.91 6.86
CA ALA A 48 14.35 -0.41 6.75
C ALA A 48 13.21 -0.41 5.74
N ARG A 49 12.97 -1.60 5.18
CA ARG A 49 11.83 -1.87 4.30
C ARG A 49 11.18 -3.23 4.61
N SER A 50 9.91 -3.34 4.27
CA SER A 50 9.15 -4.58 4.25
C SER A 50 8.08 -4.52 3.16
N GLY A 51 7.78 -5.63 2.51
CA GLY A 51 6.93 -5.64 1.31
C GLY A 51 7.70 -5.17 0.06
N GLY A 52 6.99 -4.88 -1.02
CA GLY A 52 7.58 -4.38 -2.26
C GLY A 52 8.28 -5.45 -3.11
N TRP A 53 7.99 -6.74 -2.89
CA TRP A 53 8.54 -7.84 -3.68
C TRP A 53 7.76 -8.11 -4.98
N GLY A 54 6.65 -7.39 -5.18
CA GLY A 54 5.75 -7.56 -6.31
C GLY A 54 4.79 -8.72 -6.13
N HIS A 55 3.73 -8.72 -6.94
CA HIS A 55 2.57 -9.59 -6.81
C HIS A 55 2.80 -11.11 -6.88
N ILE A 56 3.97 -11.56 -7.34
CA ILE A 56 4.31 -13.00 -7.36
C ILE A 56 4.84 -13.45 -6.00
N LEU A 57 5.57 -12.58 -5.30
CA LEU A 57 6.30 -12.89 -4.07
C LEU A 57 5.78 -12.13 -2.84
N GLY A 58 4.74 -11.31 -3.01
CA GLY A 58 4.13 -10.51 -1.96
C GLY A 58 2.98 -9.65 -2.50
N ASP A 59 2.89 -8.42 -1.99
CA ASP A 59 1.79 -7.47 -2.25
C ASP A 59 0.41 -7.94 -1.71
N GLU A 60 0.37 -8.76 -0.65
CA GLU A 60 -0.85 -9.22 0.03
C GLU A 60 -1.72 -8.09 0.61
N ASP A 61 -1.16 -6.89 0.60
CA ASP A 61 -1.68 -5.64 1.12
C ASP A 61 -2.00 -4.62 0.02
N SER A 62 -2.14 -5.08 -1.22
CA SER A 62 -2.40 -4.26 -2.42
C SER A 62 -3.78 -4.49 -3.05
N GLY A 63 -4.16 -3.58 -3.96
CA GLY A 63 -5.33 -3.74 -4.81
C GLY A 63 -5.24 -4.95 -5.74
N TYR A 64 -4.04 -5.33 -6.20
CA TYR A 64 -3.88 -6.54 -6.99
C TYR A 64 -4.27 -7.79 -6.17
N TYR A 65 -3.81 -7.87 -4.93
CA TYR A 65 -4.17 -8.99 -4.04
C TYR A 65 -5.67 -9.04 -3.79
N ILE A 66 -6.31 -7.91 -3.45
CA ILE A 66 -7.75 -7.84 -3.21
C ILE A 66 -8.53 -8.37 -4.42
N ALA A 67 -8.14 -7.97 -5.62
CA ALA A 67 -8.75 -8.45 -6.86
C ALA A 67 -8.54 -9.97 -7.05
N ILE A 68 -7.31 -10.45 -6.92
CA ILE A 68 -6.99 -11.87 -7.12
C ILE A 68 -7.71 -12.77 -6.12
N GLU A 69 -7.82 -12.38 -4.85
CA GLU A 69 -8.57 -13.16 -3.86
C GLU A 69 -10.07 -13.22 -4.21
N ALA A 70 -10.63 -12.16 -4.77
CA ALA A 70 -12.00 -12.17 -5.28
C ALA A 70 -12.15 -13.11 -6.50
N PHE A 71 -11.20 -13.12 -7.43
CA PHE A 71 -11.22 -14.07 -8.56
C PHE A 71 -11.02 -15.53 -8.14
N LYS A 72 -10.09 -15.80 -7.20
CA LYS A 72 -9.93 -17.14 -6.61
C LYS A 72 -11.23 -17.60 -5.95
N ARG A 73 -11.95 -16.69 -5.29
CA ARG A 73 -13.27 -16.98 -4.73
C ARG A 73 -14.28 -17.37 -5.81
N ILE A 74 -14.36 -16.62 -6.92
CA ILE A 74 -15.23 -16.93 -8.07
C ILE A 74 -14.91 -18.33 -8.62
N VAL A 75 -13.63 -18.61 -8.88
CA VAL A 75 -13.20 -19.92 -9.41
C VAL A 75 -13.60 -21.05 -8.46
N LYS A 76 -13.33 -20.89 -7.16
CA LYS A 76 -13.69 -21.89 -6.14
C LYS A 76 -15.19 -22.15 -6.07
N GLU A 77 -16.03 -21.11 -6.17
CA GLU A 77 -17.49 -21.28 -6.16
C GLU A 77 -17.96 -22.09 -7.37
N ARG A 78 -17.38 -21.84 -8.56
CA ARG A 78 -17.70 -22.58 -9.78
C ARG A 78 -17.20 -24.02 -9.75
N GLU A 79 -15.98 -24.27 -9.26
CA GLU A 79 -15.42 -25.62 -9.13
C GLU A 79 -16.22 -26.50 -8.17
N LEU A 80 -16.74 -25.90 -7.08
CA LEU A 80 -17.58 -26.60 -6.11
C LEU A 80 -19.04 -26.76 -6.58
N GLY A 81 -19.42 -26.19 -7.73
CA GLY A 81 -20.79 -26.22 -8.23
C GLY A 81 -21.79 -25.51 -7.32
N ILE A 82 -21.34 -24.56 -6.49
CA ILE A 82 -22.21 -23.80 -5.59
C ILE A 82 -22.65 -22.49 -6.21
N LYS A 83 -23.76 -21.95 -5.69
CA LYS A 83 -24.28 -20.66 -6.15
C LYS A 83 -23.25 -19.55 -5.95
N GLU A 84 -22.96 -18.81 -7.02
CA GLU A 84 -22.08 -17.63 -6.98
C GLU A 84 -22.57 -16.61 -5.94
N SER A 85 -21.64 -16.14 -5.10
CA SER A 85 -21.92 -15.10 -4.11
C SER A 85 -22.34 -13.78 -4.76
N GLU A 86 -22.89 -12.86 -3.97
CA GLU A 86 -23.20 -11.49 -4.42
C GLU A 86 -21.95 -10.77 -4.95
N LEU A 87 -20.81 -10.93 -4.25
CA LEU A 87 -19.52 -10.39 -4.69
C LEU A 87 -19.13 -10.93 -6.07
N SER A 88 -19.15 -12.27 -6.22
CA SER A 88 -18.79 -12.94 -7.47
C SER A 88 -19.65 -12.47 -8.64
N ARG A 89 -20.98 -12.44 -8.45
CA ARG A 89 -21.93 -12.00 -9.49
C ARG A 89 -21.72 -10.54 -9.87
N HIS A 90 -21.46 -9.66 -8.90
CA HIS A 90 -21.23 -8.25 -9.18
C HIS A 90 -19.94 -8.05 -10.01
N ILE A 91 -18.84 -8.69 -9.62
CA ILE A 91 -17.57 -8.61 -10.36
C ILE A 91 -17.74 -9.13 -11.79
N LEU A 92 -18.28 -10.35 -11.95
CA LEU A 92 -18.49 -10.97 -13.26
C LEU A 92 -19.38 -10.10 -14.17
N LYS A 93 -20.48 -9.56 -13.63
CA LYS A 93 -21.37 -8.67 -14.36
C LYS A 93 -20.67 -7.37 -14.77
N LYS A 94 -19.87 -6.77 -13.89
CA LYS A 94 -19.17 -5.51 -14.17
C LYS A 94 -18.11 -5.68 -15.26
N LEU A 95 -17.49 -6.85 -15.33
CA LEU A 95 -16.45 -7.19 -16.30
C LEU A 95 -17.02 -7.85 -17.58
N ASN A 96 -18.32 -8.11 -17.64
CA ASN A 96 -18.98 -8.87 -18.71
C ASN A 96 -18.35 -10.25 -18.94
N ILE A 97 -18.03 -10.96 -17.86
CA ILE A 97 -17.43 -12.30 -17.87
C ILE A 97 -18.51 -13.34 -17.54
N TRP A 98 -18.67 -14.34 -18.40
CA TRP A 98 -19.75 -15.31 -18.35
C TRP A 98 -19.27 -16.73 -18.08
N ASN A 99 -18.04 -17.08 -18.44
CA ASN A 99 -17.51 -18.45 -18.33
C ASN A 99 -16.08 -18.47 -17.73
N ASN A 100 -15.53 -19.67 -17.54
CA ASN A 100 -14.22 -19.85 -16.90
C ASN A 100 -13.04 -19.50 -17.83
N GLU A 101 -13.21 -19.61 -19.14
CA GLU A 101 -12.18 -19.26 -20.12
C GLU A 101 -11.98 -17.75 -20.12
N GLU A 102 -13.06 -16.97 -20.10
CA GLU A 102 -13.00 -15.51 -20.01
C GLU A 102 -12.36 -15.01 -18.69
N ILE A 103 -12.54 -15.74 -17.57
CA ILE A 103 -11.80 -15.42 -16.33
C ILE A 103 -10.30 -15.59 -16.55
N LYS A 104 -9.88 -16.72 -17.16
CA LYS A 104 -8.46 -16.97 -17.45
C LYS A 104 -7.92 -15.91 -18.40
N ASP A 105 -8.64 -15.63 -19.48
CA ASP A 105 -8.24 -14.63 -20.47
C ASP A 105 -8.06 -13.27 -19.80
N PHE A 106 -9.02 -12.83 -18.97
CA PHE A 106 -8.89 -11.58 -18.23
C PHE A 106 -7.64 -11.57 -17.36
N ILE A 107 -7.41 -12.60 -16.53
CA ILE A 107 -6.28 -12.64 -15.60
C ILE A 107 -4.92 -12.71 -16.31
N TYR A 108 -4.81 -13.49 -17.38
CA TYR A 108 -3.51 -13.72 -18.03
C TYR A 108 -3.19 -12.71 -19.13
N SER A 109 -4.17 -11.98 -19.67
CA SER A 109 -3.95 -10.94 -20.69
C SER A 109 -3.89 -9.52 -20.12
N SER A 110 -4.45 -9.29 -18.93
CA SER A 110 -4.51 -7.97 -18.30
C SER A 110 -3.17 -7.56 -17.68
N SER A 111 -2.90 -6.26 -17.64
CA SER A 111 -1.80 -5.74 -16.84
C SER A 111 -2.09 -5.87 -15.34
N LYS A 112 -1.05 -5.79 -14.52
CA LYS A 112 -1.19 -5.71 -13.05
C LYS A 112 -2.14 -4.58 -12.63
N GLY A 113 -2.10 -3.45 -13.34
CA GLY A 113 -2.95 -2.29 -13.06
C GLY A 113 -4.42 -2.57 -13.35
N ASP A 114 -4.71 -3.23 -14.46
CA ASP A 114 -6.07 -3.57 -14.87
C ASP A 114 -6.73 -4.56 -13.90
N ILE A 115 -5.97 -5.56 -13.43
CA ILE A 115 -6.45 -6.49 -12.40
C ILE A 115 -6.70 -5.74 -11.09
N ALA A 116 -5.76 -4.92 -10.64
CA ALA A 116 -5.92 -4.12 -9.42
C ALA A 116 -7.10 -3.14 -9.48
N ALA A 117 -7.54 -2.73 -10.68
CA ALA A 117 -8.71 -1.86 -10.87
C ALA A 117 -10.05 -2.54 -10.50
N VAL A 118 -10.05 -3.85 -10.21
CA VAL A 118 -11.21 -4.57 -9.66
C VAL A 118 -11.35 -4.36 -8.14
N ALA A 119 -10.26 -4.02 -7.43
CA ALA A 119 -10.28 -3.84 -5.98
C ALA A 119 -11.32 -2.83 -5.46
N PRO A 120 -11.56 -1.68 -6.11
CA PRO A 120 -12.62 -0.76 -5.70
C PRO A 120 -14.01 -1.41 -5.63
N ILE A 121 -14.34 -2.36 -6.51
CA ILE A 121 -15.61 -3.08 -6.49
C ILE A 121 -15.69 -3.94 -5.22
N VAL A 122 -14.61 -4.65 -4.89
CA VAL A 122 -14.55 -5.47 -3.67
C VAL A 122 -14.66 -4.61 -2.42
N ILE A 123 -14.01 -3.45 -2.39
CA ILE A 123 -14.09 -2.50 -1.27
C ILE A 123 -15.50 -1.91 -1.14
N GLU A 124 -16.16 -1.58 -2.26
CA GLU A 124 -17.54 -1.09 -2.27
C GLU A 124 -18.49 -2.15 -1.69
N GLU A 125 -18.38 -3.40 -2.13
CA GLU A 125 -19.15 -4.52 -1.57
C GLU A 125 -18.90 -4.70 -0.07
N ALA A 126 -17.64 -4.57 0.38
CA ALA A 126 -17.30 -4.65 1.79
C ALA A 126 -17.95 -3.55 2.63
N ASN A 127 -18.15 -2.35 2.07
CA ASN A 127 -18.92 -1.28 2.73
C ASN A 127 -20.42 -1.56 2.77
N ASN A 128 -20.93 -2.36 1.84
CA ASN A 128 -22.33 -2.77 1.77
C ASN A 128 -22.59 -4.09 2.53
N ASP A 129 -21.89 -4.29 3.65
CA ASP A 129 -22.03 -5.45 4.56
C ASP A 129 -21.79 -6.83 3.92
N ASN A 130 -21.13 -6.89 2.76
CA ASN A 130 -20.76 -8.16 2.14
C ASN A 130 -19.61 -8.82 2.92
N LYS A 131 -19.92 -9.87 3.68
CA LYS A 131 -18.97 -10.55 4.57
C LYS A 131 -17.75 -11.13 3.84
N ILE A 132 -17.91 -11.62 2.61
CA ILE A 132 -16.80 -12.19 1.84
C ILE A 132 -15.85 -11.09 1.42
N ALA A 133 -16.40 -9.99 0.89
CA ALA A 133 -15.62 -8.83 0.49
C ALA A 133 -14.91 -8.18 1.68
N PHE A 134 -15.61 -8.02 2.81
CA PHE A 134 -15.04 -7.53 4.06
C PHE A 134 -13.87 -8.39 4.52
N GLN A 135 -13.99 -9.72 4.48
CA GLN A 135 -12.89 -10.60 4.88
C GLN A 135 -11.64 -10.41 3.99
N ILE A 136 -11.81 -10.26 2.67
CA ILE A 136 -10.69 -10.02 1.75
C ILE A 136 -10.00 -8.69 2.09
N VAL A 137 -10.78 -7.61 2.24
CA VAL A 137 -10.24 -6.28 2.56
C VAL A 137 -9.57 -6.28 3.93
N ASN A 138 -10.16 -6.93 4.92
CA ASN A 138 -9.61 -7.05 6.28
C ASN A 138 -8.30 -7.83 6.31
N ASN A 139 -8.19 -8.95 5.57
CA ASN A 139 -6.94 -9.69 5.44
C ASN A 139 -5.84 -8.81 4.84
N SER A 140 -6.19 -8.02 3.81
CA SER A 140 -5.24 -7.11 3.16
C SER A 140 -4.79 -5.99 4.11
N ALA A 141 -5.71 -5.42 4.91
CA ALA A 141 -5.38 -4.43 5.94
C ALA A 141 -4.45 -4.99 7.03
N GLN A 142 -4.66 -6.24 7.45
CA GLN A 142 -3.78 -6.92 8.42
C GLN A 142 -2.38 -7.14 7.85
N ALA A 143 -2.27 -7.57 6.59
CA ALA A 143 -0.98 -7.70 5.92
C ALA A 143 -0.24 -6.35 5.83
N LEU A 144 -0.97 -5.27 5.53
CA LEU A 144 -0.40 -3.91 5.44
C LEU A 144 0.13 -3.41 6.78
N ALA A 145 -0.64 -3.65 7.85
CA ALA A 145 -0.23 -3.35 9.22
C ALA A 145 1.00 -4.17 9.63
N SER A 146 1.04 -5.45 9.24
CA SER A 146 2.18 -6.35 9.52
C SER A 146 3.47 -5.85 8.87
N ILE A 147 3.46 -5.48 7.59
CA ILE A 147 4.67 -4.96 6.94
C ILE A 147 5.10 -3.59 7.50
N THR A 148 4.14 -2.77 7.94
CA THR A 148 4.41 -1.50 8.61
C THR A 148 5.09 -1.73 9.97
N TYR A 149 4.55 -2.67 10.75
CA TYR A 149 5.13 -3.06 12.03
C TYR A 149 6.53 -3.69 11.86
N ASN A 150 6.78 -4.46 10.81
CA ASN A 150 8.11 -5.00 10.52
C ASN A 150 9.15 -3.89 10.34
N VAL A 151 8.79 -2.79 9.66
CA VAL A 151 9.67 -1.61 9.52
C VAL A 151 9.88 -0.94 10.87
N TYR A 152 8.80 -0.69 11.62
CA TYR A 152 8.85 -0.13 12.98
C TYR A 152 9.82 -0.91 13.88
N LYS A 153 9.71 -2.24 13.90
CA LYS A 153 10.54 -3.13 14.69
C LYS A 153 12.00 -3.14 14.23
N LYS A 154 12.26 -3.24 12.92
CA LYS A 154 13.63 -3.23 12.37
C LYS A 154 14.39 -1.94 12.66
N LEU A 155 13.65 -0.82 12.73
CA LEU A 155 14.22 0.50 13.03
C LEU A 155 14.33 0.80 14.53
N CYS A 156 13.85 -0.10 15.40
CA CYS A 156 13.85 0.08 16.85
C CYS A 156 13.26 1.45 17.27
N ILE A 157 12.18 1.89 16.60
CA ILE A 157 11.53 3.17 16.87
C ILE A 157 10.92 3.13 18.28
N LYS A 158 11.01 4.24 19.02
CA LYS A 158 10.53 4.36 20.40
C LYS A 158 9.38 5.36 20.48
N ASN A 159 8.14 4.86 20.56
CA ASN A 159 6.88 5.60 20.69
C ASN A 159 6.69 6.75 19.66
N ASN A 160 5.48 7.30 19.57
CA ASN A 160 5.16 8.49 18.77
C ASN A 160 5.63 8.44 17.30
N VAL A 161 5.55 7.27 16.65
CA VAL A 161 6.02 7.14 15.26
C VAL A 161 5.09 7.87 14.30
N LYS A 162 5.66 8.68 13.41
CA LYS A 162 4.91 9.25 12.28
C LYS A 162 4.85 8.21 11.16
N ILE A 163 3.64 7.87 10.74
CA ILE A 163 3.37 6.95 9.64
C ILE A 163 2.67 7.75 8.53
N GLY A 164 3.44 8.13 7.52
CA GLY A 164 2.91 8.67 6.28
C GLY A 164 2.24 7.57 5.46
N ILE A 165 1.05 7.84 4.92
CA ILE A 165 0.34 6.89 4.06
C ILE A 165 0.22 7.40 2.63
N LYS A 166 0.39 6.50 1.65
CA LYS A 166 0.17 6.79 0.23
C LYS A 166 -0.50 5.63 -0.50
N GLY A 167 -0.88 5.87 -1.75
CA GLY A 167 -1.47 4.88 -2.64
C GLY A 167 -3.00 4.87 -2.57
N SER A 168 -3.63 4.59 -3.70
CA SER A 168 -5.07 4.77 -3.87
C SER A 168 -5.91 3.86 -2.98
N ILE A 169 -5.43 2.64 -2.69
CA ILE A 169 -6.17 1.67 -1.87
C ILE A 169 -6.21 2.13 -0.42
N LEU A 170 -5.09 2.64 0.11
CA LEU A 170 -5.02 3.09 1.49
C LEU A 170 -5.59 4.51 1.70
N VAL A 171 -5.43 5.41 0.74
CA VAL A 171 -5.82 6.82 0.89
C VAL A 171 -7.27 7.08 0.46
N LYS A 172 -7.74 6.47 -0.64
CA LYS A 172 -9.08 6.78 -1.17
C LYS A 172 -10.20 5.95 -0.53
N SER A 173 -9.87 4.80 0.05
CA SER A 173 -10.86 3.92 0.68
C SER A 173 -10.87 4.14 2.20
N GLN A 174 -11.96 4.73 2.70
CA GLN A 174 -12.18 4.95 4.13
C GLN A 174 -12.16 3.64 4.94
N LEU A 175 -12.75 2.57 4.41
CA LEU A 175 -12.76 1.26 5.05
C LEU A 175 -11.34 0.70 5.23
N MET A 176 -10.57 0.65 4.13
CA MET A 176 -9.16 0.21 4.18
C MET A 176 -8.34 1.06 5.17
N ASN A 177 -8.47 2.39 5.10
CA ASN A 177 -7.77 3.30 6.00
C ASN A 177 -8.11 3.02 7.48
N LYS A 178 -9.41 2.84 7.79
CA LYS A 178 -9.89 2.48 9.13
C LYS A 178 -9.33 1.14 9.59
N LEU A 179 -9.49 0.08 8.79
CA LEU A 179 -9.03 -1.27 9.14
C LEU A 179 -7.51 -1.32 9.32
N PHE A 180 -6.76 -0.62 8.46
CA PHE A 180 -5.31 -0.48 8.61
C PHE A 180 -4.95 0.19 9.95
N LYS A 181 -5.60 1.31 10.31
CA LYS A 181 -5.38 2.00 11.59
C LYS A 181 -5.72 1.09 12.78
N GLU A 182 -6.81 0.33 12.71
CA GLU A 182 -7.21 -0.62 13.76
C GLU A 182 -6.20 -1.76 13.91
N CYS A 183 -5.75 -2.36 12.80
CA CYS A 183 -4.72 -3.41 12.81
C CYS A 183 -3.35 -2.86 13.26
N ALA A 184 -2.96 -1.65 12.85
CA ALA A 184 -1.69 -1.06 13.28
C ALA A 184 -1.65 -0.83 14.80
N LYS A 185 -2.78 -0.44 15.41
CA LYS A 185 -2.91 -0.28 16.87
C LYS A 185 -2.74 -1.57 17.66
N THR A 186 -2.86 -2.74 17.04
CA THR A 186 -2.57 -4.01 17.74
C THR A 186 -1.07 -4.30 17.86
N TYR A 187 -0.22 -3.55 17.15
CA TYR A 187 1.22 -3.75 17.12
C TYR A 187 2.03 -2.54 17.60
N ILE A 188 1.48 -1.32 17.43
CA ILE A 188 2.16 -0.05 17.71
C ILE A 188 1.25 0.76 18.64
N ASP A 189 1.71 0.97 19.88
CA ASP A 189 0.92 1.62 20.93
C ASP A 189 0.61 3.09 20.64
N ASP A 190 1.59 3.82 20.07
CA ASP A 190 1.46 5.25 19.78
C ASP A 190 2.04 5.61 18.41
N PHE A 191 1.16 6.04 17.49
CA PHE A 191 1.52 6.52 16.17
C PHE A 191 0.57 7.60 15.67
N ILE A 192 1.09 8.46 14.79
CA ILE A 192 0.33 9.52 14.11
C ILE A 192 0.33 9.22 12.61
N ILE A 193 -0.87 9.21 12.01
CA ILE A 193 -1.02 9.06 10.57
C ILE A 193 -0.91 10.41 9.88
N ILE A 194 -0.06 10.49 8.85
CA ILE A 194 0.11 11.67 8.01
C ILE A 194 -0.40 11.35 6.61
N GLU A 195 -1.38 12.13 6.14
CA GLU A 195 -2.01 11.93 4.81
C GLU A 195 -1.74 13.12 3.86
N ASP A 196 -0.92 14.09 4.29
CA ASP A 196 -0.63 15.32 3.54
C ASP A 196 -0.09 15.03 2.14
N GLU A 197 -0.77 15.56 1.12
CA GLU A 197 -0.30 15.50 -0.25
C GLU A 197 0.75 16.59 -0.51
N VAL A 198 2.01 16.15 -0.62
CA VAL A 198 3.14 17.04 -0.87
C VAL A 198 3.93 16.52 -2.07
N SER A 199 4.18 17.39 -3.04
CA SER A 199 4.92 17.04 -4.27
C SER A 199 6.29 16.42 -3.97
N SER A 200 6.72 15.43 -4.74
CA SER A 200 8.04 14.79 -4.60
C SER A 200 9.21 15.79 -4.69
N ALA A 201 9.06 16.87 -5.47
CA ALA A 201 10.06 17.95 -5.55
C ALA A 201 10.32 18.61 -4.18
N LYS A 202 9.27 18.80 -3.37
CA LYS A 202 9.41 19.29 -1.98
C LYS A 202 10.12 18.26 -1.08
N GLY A 203 9.95 16.96 -1.34
CA GLY A 203 10.71 15.91 -0.64
C GLY A 203 12.22 16.07 -0.79
N ALA A 204 12.69 16.29 -2.03
CA ALA A 204 14.11 16.55 -2.30
C ALA A 204 14.60 17.83 -1.61
N TYR A 205 13.76 18.88 -1.58
CA TYR A 205 14.04 20.11 -0.84
C TYR A 205 14.22 19.85 0.67
N TYR A 206 13.30 19.10 1.30
CA TYR A 206 13.40 18.80 2.73
C TYR A 206 14.66 18.01 3.08
N LEU A 207 15.06 17.05 2.24
CA LEU A 207 16.31 16.31 2.42
C LEU A 207 17.54 17.23 2.31
N ALA A 208 17.55 18.15 1.33
CA ALA A 208 18.64 19.09 1.15
C ALA A 208 18.79 20.04 2.35
N ILE A 209 17.68 20.59 2.86
CA ILE A 209 17.69 21.47 4.04
C ILE A 209 18.16 20.73 5.30
N LYS A 210 17.70 19.50 5.53
CA LYS A 210 18.14 18.66 6.66
C LYS A 210 19.65 18.44 6.65
N GLU A 211 20.22 18.14 5.48
CA GLU A 211 21.67 17.95 5.34
C GLU A 211 22.46 19.24 5.53
N LEU A 212 21.96 20.37 5.02
CA LEU A 212 22.60 21.67 5.22
C LEU A 212 22.61 22.05 6.70
N ASN A 213 21.49 21.89 7.41
CA ASN A 213 21.40 22.20 8.84
C ASN A 213 22.30 21.31 9.70
N ASN A 214 22.46 20.03 9.35
CA ASN A 214 23.35 19.10 10.08
C ASN A 214 24.85 19.36 9.84
N LYS A 215 25.23 20.12 8.82
CA LYS A 215 26.62 20.52 8.54
C LYS A 215 27.03 21.85 9.16
N VAL A 216 26.09 22.56 9.80
CA VAL A 216 26.35 23.79 10.54
C VAL A 216 26.50 23.44 12.04
N ILE A 217 27.51 22.62 12.36
CA ILE A 217 28.08 22.43 13.71
C ILE A 217 29.58 22.21 13.54
#